data_AF-A0A645FEY5-F1
#
_entry.id   AF-A0A645FEY5-F1
#
_cell.length_a   1.000
_cell.length_b   1.000
_cell.length_c   1.000
_cell.angle_alpha   90.00
_cell.angle_beta   90.00
_cell.angle_gamma   90.00
#
_symmetry.space_group_name_H-M   'P 1'
#
loop_
_entity.id
_entity.type
_entity.pdbx_description
1 polymer ?
#
loop_
_entity_poly.entity_id
_entity_poly.type
_entity_poly.pdbx_seq_one_letter_code
_entity_poly.pdbx_strand_id
1 'polypeptide(L)'
;MRSCKIINPDIKELEFEDNYLSKFDEYTFIDKIIIDKKYKKNYNYAFKVYKNIASKFESNGLLNIAGEYYYISKCMEHKSLSGLSKAKSSIFWLLCGYGERPTFALITSLEIVLLFAIIYMITGLSVGEYVINYKELIFQGLPLENLNTDFMQSLYFSIVTFTTVGYGDITPIDLSVLLSGIEMLLGVTMVGVWTATLARKITR
;
A
#
# COMPACT_ATOMS: atom_id res chain seq x y z
N MET A 1 25.04 -24.86 12.41
CA MET A 1 23.92 -25.13 13.33
C MET A 1 22.81 -25.77 12.53
N ARG A 2 22.18 -26.84 13.05
CA ARG A 2 20.86 -27.29 12.60
C ARG A 2 19.85 -26.27 13.13
N SER A 3 19.03 -25.65 12.27
CA SER A 3 17.85 -24.82 12.57
C SER A 3 17.72 -24.23 13.99
N CYS A 4 17.76 -22.91 14.14
CA CYS A 4 17.58 -22.25 15.44
C CYS A 4 16.13 -21.77 15.62
N LYS A 5 15.52 -22.07 16.77
CA LYS A 5 14.19 -21.55 17.14
C LYS A 5 14.28 -20.70 18.40
N ILE A 6 13.97 -19.42 18.28
CA ILE A 6 13.93 -18.46 19.41
C ILE A 6 12.48 -18.05 19.63
N ILE A 7 11.97 -18.26 20.84
CA ILE A 7 10.57 -17.99 21.23
C ILE A 7 10.56 -16.86 22.26
N ASN A 8 9.66 -15.89 22.09
CA ASN A 8 9.50 -14.74 23.00
C ASN A 8 10.80 -13.99 23.36
N PRO A 9 11.61 -13.56 22.37
CA PRO A 9 12.86 -12.86 22.66
C PRO A 9 12.62 -11.47 23.27
N ASP A 10 13.30 -11.18 24.38
CA ASP A 10 13.55 -9.80 24.87
C ASP A 10 14.96 -9.37 24.45
N ILE A 11 15.10 -9.06 23.15
CA ILE A 11 16.39 -8.72 22.54
C ILE A 11 16.35 -7.25 22.11
N LYS A 12 17.28 -6.47 22.63
CA LYS A 12 17.44 -5.04 22.29
C LYS A 12 18.45 -4.80 21.17
N GLU A 13 19.39 -5.73 21.00
CA GLU A 13 20.47 -5.66 20.03
C GLU A 13 20.85 -7.07 19.60
N LEU A 14 21.00 -7.26 18.29
CA LEU A 14 21.41 -8.52 17.68
C LEU A 14 22.22 -8.17 16.44
N GLU A 15 23.50 -8.49 16.45
CA GLU A 15 24.38 -8.28 15.31
C GLU A 15 25.02 -9.62 14.93
N PHE A 16 25.21 -9.81 13.62
CA PHE A 16 25.87 -10.98 13.06
C PHE A 16 27.24 -10.51 12.55
N GLU A 17 28.26 -10.60 13.40
CA GLU A 17 29.64 -10.18 13.07
C GLU A 17 30.42 -11.23 12.26
N ASP A 18 29.73 -12.27 11.78
CA ASP A 18 30.38 -13.48 11.32
C ASP A 18 30.41 -13.59 9.79
N ASN A 19 31.62 -13.59 9.24
CA ASN A 19 31.82 -13.70 7.79
C ASN A 19 31.36 -15.06 7.21
N TYR A 20 31.32 -16.18 7.96
CA TYR A 20 31.00 -17.51 7.38
C TYR A 20 30.36 -18.60 8.30
N LEU A 21 29.97 -18.34 9.56
CA LEU A 21 29.60 -19.44 10.49
C LEU A 21 28.09 -19.64 10.74
N SER A 22 27.31 -18.57 10.86
CA SER A 22 25.87 -18.66 11.14
C SER A 22 25.11 -18.94 9.84
N LYS A 23 24.66 -20.19 9.70
CA LYS A 23 23.78 -20.62 8.61
C LYS A 23 22.35 -20.64 9.10
N PHE A 24 21.49 -19.87 8.41
CA PHE A 24 20.05 -19.97 8.59
C PHE A 24 19.51 -20.96 7.56
N ASP A 25 18.60 -21.82 7.98
CA ASP A 25 17.84 -22.70 7.10
C ASP A 25 16.35 -22.29 7.15
N GLU A 26 15.53 -22.94 6.34
CA GLU A 26 14.08 -22.69 6.27
C GLU A 26 13.33 -22.93 7.59
N TYR A 27 13.95 -23.66 8.52
CA TYR A 27 13.39 -23.99 9.83
C TYR A 27 13.89 -23.04 10.92
N THR A 28 14.85 -22.17 10.63
CA THR A 28 15.25 -21.10 11.54
C THR A 28 14.07 -20.15 11.72
N PHE A 29 13.64 -19.98 12.98
CA PHE A 29 12.50 -19.14 13.32
C PHE A 29 12.82 -18.29 14.53
N ILE A 30 12.60 -16.99 14.39
CA ILE A 30 12.70 -16.02 15.48
C ILE A 30 11.31 -15.41 15.68
N ASP A 31 10.72 -15.69 16.83
CA ASP A 31 9.40 -15.21 17.18
C ASP A 31 9.38 -13.68 17.38
N LYS A 32 8.17 -13.13 17.56
CA LYS A 32 7.99 -11.70 17.77
C LYS A 32 8.71 -11.23 19.03
N ILE A 33 9.61 -10.26 18.85
CA ILE A 33 10.28 -9.55 19.94
C ILE A 33 9.23 -8.92 20.85
N ILE A 34 9.37 -9.15 22.15
CA ILE A 34 8.52 -8.53 23.16
C ILE A 34 8.88 -7.04 23.25
N ILE A 35 7.90 -6.17 23.04
CA ILE A 35 8.08 -4.72 23.03
C ILE A 35 7.18 -4.11 24.09
N ASP A 36 7.78 -3.44 25.06
CA ASP A 36 7.02 -2.51 25.91
C ASP A 36 6.61 -1.30 25.07
N LYS A 37 5.30 -1.23 24.79
CA LYS A 37 4.65 -0.22 23.94
C LYS A 37 4.75 1.19 24.52
N LYS A 38 5.05 1.35 25.82
CA LYS A 38 5.18 2.64 26.50
C LYS A 38 6.34 3.46 25.97
N TYR A 39 7.42 2.81 25.53
CA TYR A 39 8.65 3.48 25.10
C TYR A 39 8.85 3.37 23.60
N LYS A 40 8.72 4.50 22.89
CA LYS A 40 8.92 4.59 21.44
C LYS A 40 10.30 4.09 20.97
N LYS A 41 11.32 4.23 21.83
CA LYS A 41 12.69 3.72 21.60
C LYS A 41 12.73 2.20 21.40
N ASN A 42 11.83 1.44 22.03
CA ASN A 42 11.78 -0.02 21.91
C ASN A 42 11.42 -0.48 20.50
N TYR A 43 10.60 0.29 19.77
CA TYR A 43 10.33 0.01 18.37
C TYR A 43 11.57 0.19 17.48
N ASN A 44 12.46 1.12 17.82
CA ASN A 44 13.71 1.31 17.09
C ASN A 44 14.68 0.14 17.32
N TYR A 45 14.75 -0.38 18.54
CA TYR A 45 15.52 -1.59 18.83
C TYR A 45 14.99 -2.81 18.04
N ALA A 46 13.67 -3.04 18.11
CA ALA A 46 13.04 -4.12 17.35
C ALA A 46 13.26 -3.97 15.84
N PHE A 47 13.17 -2.75 15.30
CA PHE A 47 13.49 -2.46 13.90
C PHE A 47 14.90 -2.94 13.52
N LYS A 48 15.93 -2.55 14.29
CA LYS A 48 17.32 -2.96 14.02
C LYS A 48 17.48 -4.47 14.06
N VAL A 49 16.94 -5.14 15.07
CA VAL A 49 17.02 -6.59 15.23
C VAL A 49 16.37 -7.30 14.04
N TYR A 50 15.12 -6.97 13.70
CA TYR A 50 14.45 -7.59 12.55
C TYR A 50 15.14 -7.30 11.22
N LYS A 51 15.72 -6.11 11.07
CA LYS A 51 16.50 -5.77 9.87
C LYS A 51 17.73 -6.66 9.75
N ASN A 52 18.46 -6.89 10.84
CA ASN A 52 19.64 -7.76 10.84
C ASN A 52 19.26 -9.23 10.59
N ILE A 53 18.14 -9.69 11.14
CA ILE A 53 17.58 -11.03 10.84
C ILE A 53 17.24 -11.16 9.35
N ALA A 54 16.54 -10.19 8.78
CA ALA A 54 16.18 -10.17 7.37
C ALA A 54 17.43 -10.25 6.48
N SER A 55 18.44 -9.41 6.75
CA SER A 55 19.72 -9.44 6.01
C SER A 55 20.43 -10.79 6.12
N LYS A 56 20.33 -11.48 7.26
CA LYS A 56 20.94 -12.80 7.43
C LYS A 56 20.20 -13.89 6.66
N PHE A 57 18.86 -13.86 6.61
CA PHE A 57 18.11 -14.75 5.72
C PHE A 57 18.43 -14.48 4.25
N GLU A 58 18.56 -13.20 3.86
CA GLU A 58 18.92 -12.81 2.51
C GLU A 58 20.31 -13.32 2.09
N SER A 59 21.32 -13.21 2.97
CA SER A 59 22.66 -13.73 2.69
C SER A 59 22.74 -15.26 2.64
N ASN A 60 21.75 -15.97 3.21
CA ASN A 60 21.61 -17.43 3.08
C ASN A 60 20.74 -17.84 1.87
N GLY A 61 20.30 -16.89 1.04
CA GLY A 61 19.46 -17.17 -0.14
C GLY A 61 17.99 -17.46 0.18
N LEU A 62 17.55 -17.26 1.43
CA LEU A 62 16.18 -17.52 1.89
C LEU A 62 15.32 -16.27 1.72
N LEU A 63 15.13 -15.84 0.47
CA LEU A 63 14.60 -14.52 0.13
C LEU A 63 13.14 -14.33 0.56
N ASN A 64 12.32 -15.39 0.53
CA ASN A 64 10.93 -15.31 1.00
C ASN A 64 10.83 -15.02 2.50
N ILE A 65 11.63 -15.70 3.32
CA ILE A 65 11.68 -15.48 4.78
C ILE A 65 12.32 -14.11 5.08
N ALA A 66 13.36 -13.74 4.32
CA ALA A 66 13.97 -12.42 4.42
C ALA A 66 12.96 -11.28 4.18
N GLY A 67 12.10 -11.41 3.17
CA GLY A 67 11.04 -10.43 2.86
C GLY A 67 10.02 -10.28 4.01
N GLU A 68 9.63 -11.37 4.66
CA GLU A 68 8.73 -11.34 5.82
C GLU A 68 9.34 -10.55 6.99
N TYR A 69 10.58 -10.85 7.37
CA TYR A 69 11.29 -10.13 8.42
C TYR A 69 11.59 -8.68 8.04
N TYR A 70 11.88 -8.41 6.76
CA TYR A 70 12.05 -7.06 6.25
C TYR A 70 10.77 -6.23 6.41
N TYR A 71 9.61 -6.79 6.01
CA TYR A 71 8.31 -6.15 6.20
C TYR A 71 8.04 -5.83 7.68
N ILE A 72 8.27 -6.81 8.57
CA ILE A 72 8.11 -6.61 10.03
C ILE A 72 9.04 -5.50 10.52
N SER A 73 10.30 -5.47 10.07
CA SER A 73 11.26 -4.41 10.44
C SER A 73 10.71 -3.03 10.07
N LYS A 74 10.14 -2.88 8.87
CA LYS A 74 9.54 -1.61 8.40
C LYS A 74 8.30 -1.21 9.19
N CYS A 75 7.47 -2.16 9.60
CA CYS A 75 6.37 -1.88 10.53
C CYS A 75 6.85 -1.38 11.90
N MET A 76 7.98 -1.90 12.41
CA MET A 76 8.57 -1.41 13.66
C MET A 76 9.22 -0.03 13.47
N GLU A 77 9.91 0.19 12.35
CA GLU A 77 10.44 1.50 11.97
C GLU A 77 9.30 2.53 11.96
N HIS A 78 8.19 2.23 11.27
CA HIS A 78 7.01 3.10 11.21
C HIS A 78 6.49 3.52 12.58
N LYS A 79 6.38 2.58 13.53
CA LYS A 79 5.95 2.86 14.91
C LYS A 79 6.96 3.71 15.68
N SER A 80 8.24 3.62 15.33
CA SER A 80 9.32 4.45 15.91
C SER A 80 9.42 5.85 15.32
N LEU A 81 8.76 6.16 14.20
CA LEU A 81 8.85 7.47 13.52
C LEU A 81 7.85 8.50 14.07
N SER A 82 8.11 9.79 13.82
CA SER A 82 7.20 10.92 14.10
C SER A 82 7.21 11.94 12.95
N GLY A 83 6.17 12.78 12.89
CA GLY A 83 6.08 13.89 11.95
C GLY A 83 6.10 13.44 10.49
N LEU A 84 6.82 14.19 9.65
CA LEU A 84 6.90 13.98 8.20
C LEU A 84 7.47 12.60 7.83
N SER A 85 8.44 12.09 8.59
CA SER A 85 9.02 10.76 8.32
C SER A 85 7.98 9.65 8.50
N LYS A 86 7.09 9.80 9.48
CA LYS A 86 5.98 8.85 9.68
C LYS A 86 4.98 8.94 8.54
N ALA A 87 4.64 10.15 8.08
CA ALA A 87 3.74 10.35 6.94
C ALA A 87 4.28 9.71 5.66
N LYS A 88 5.57 9.93 5.33
CA LYS A 88 6.23 9.25 4.21
C LYS A 88 6.14 7.73 4.33
N SER A 89 6.46 7.19 5.51
CA SER A 89 6.35 5.76 5.78
C SER A 89 4.92 5.23 5.63
N SER A 90 3.90 5.98 6.05
CA SER A 90 2.49 5.63 5.82
C SER A 90 2.15 5.56 4.34
N ILE A 91 2.62 6.52 3.53
CA ILE A 91 2.37 6.53 2.08
C ILE A 91 3.01 5.29 1.43
N PHE A 92 4.26 4.99 1.74
CA PHE A 92 4.93 3.79 1.22
C PHE A 92 4.25 2.47 1.67
N TRP A 93 3.73 2.45 2.90
CA TRP A 93 2.98 1.30 3.39
C TRP A 93 1.67 1.12 2.63
N LEU A 94 0.92 2.21 2.46
CA LEU A 94 -0.36 2.22 1.75
C LEU A 94 -0.16 1.78 0.29
N LEU A 95 0.73 2.45 -0.46
CA LEU A 95 0.90 2.21 -1.89
C LEU A 95 1.38 0.80 -2.25
N CYS A 96 2.29 0.21 -1.44
CA CYS A 96 2.96 -1.04 -1.85
C CYS A 96 3.36 -1.98 -0.71
N GLY A 97 2.88 -1.74 0.52
CA GLY A 97 3.24 -2.56 1.68
C GLY A 97 4.75 -2.66 1.89
N TYR A 98 5.46 -1.53 1.71
CA TYR A 98 6.93 -1.45 1.71
C TYR A 98 7.64 -2.27 0.61
N GLY A 99 6.92 -2.63 -0.45
CA GLY A 99 7.43 -3.39 -1.59
C GLY A 99 7.33 -4.91 -1.46
N GLU A 100 6.85 -5.41 -0.31
CA GLU A 100 6.77 -6.86 -0.02
C GLU A 100 5.35 -7.43 -0.18
N ARG A 101 4.32 -6.57 -0.21
CA ARG A 101 2.91 -6.97 -0.28
C ARG A 101 2.21 -6.38 -1.51
N PRO A 102 2.23 -7.08 -2.67
CA PRO A 102 1.60 -6.58 -3.89
C PRO A 102 0.08 -6.38 -3.76
N THR A 103 -0.57 -7.07 -2.82
CA THR A 103 -2.00 -6.91 -2.53
C THR A 103 -2.37 -5.50 -2.08
N PHE A 104 -1.45 -4.76 -1.46
CA PHE A 104 -1.67 -3.38 -1.04
C PHE A 104 -1.85 -2.44 -2.24
N ALA A 105 -1.09 -2.66 -3.31
CA ALA A 105 -1.23 -1.88 -4.53
C ALA A 105 -2.60 -2.07 -5.19
N LEU A 106 -3.16 -3.29 -5.13
CA LEU A 106 -4.51 -3.58 -5.65
C LEU A 106 -5.60 -2.91 -4.80
N ILE A 107 -5.51 -3.04 -3.47
CA ILE A 107 -6.49 -2.45 -2.55
C ILE A 107 -6.49 -0.92 -2.69
N THR A 108 -5.32 -0.30 -2.73
CA THR A 108 -5.20 1.15 -2.90
C THR A 108 -5.66 1.64 -4.26
N SER A 109 -5.44 0.85 -5.33
CA SER A 109 -6.01 1.15 -6.65
C SER A 109 -7.55 1.18 -6.59
N LEU A 110 -8.16 0.20 -5.91
CA LEU A 110 -9.62 0.16 -5.73
C LEU A 110 -10.12 1.33 -4.89
N GLU A 111 -9.42 1.70 -3.82
CA GLU A 111 -9.76 2.88 -3.00
C GLU A 111 -9.69 4.18 -3.81
N ILE A 112 -8.68 4.34 -4.66
CA ILE A 112 -8.56 5.50 -5.56
C ILE A 112 -9.77 5.55 -6.51
N VAL A 113 -10.10 4.44 -7.18
CA VAL A 113 -11.25 4.37 -8.09
C VAL A 113 -12.56 4.73 -7.38
N LEU A 114 -12.81 4.17 -6.19
CA LEU A 114 -14.02 4.48 -5.42
C LEU A 114 -14.06 5.95 -4.97
N LEU A 115 -12.91 6.51 -4.58
CA LEU A 115 -12.81 7.93 -4.20
C LEU A 115 -13.10 8.84 -5.39
N PHE A 116 -12.50 8.58 -6.54
CA PHE A 116 -12.70 9.38 -7.75
C PHE A 116 -14.14 9.26 -8.28
N ALA A 117 -14.75 8.08 -8.22
CA ALA A 117 -16.18 7.91 -8.54
C ALA A 117 -17.07 8.88 -7.74
N ILE A 118 -16.83 9.02 -6.43
CA ILE A 118 -17.58 9.96 -5.58
C ILE A 118 -17.26 11.42 -5.94
N ILE A 119 -15.98 11.73 -6.19
CA ILE A 119 -15.56 13.07 -6.60
C ILE A 119 -16.26 13.48 -7.89
N TYR A 120 -16.33 12.58 -8.89
CA TYR A 120 -16.96 12.86 -10.18
C TYR A 120 -18.46 13.13 -10.10
N MET A 121 -19.17 12.46 -9.19
CA MET A 121 -20.58 12.80 -8.94
C MET A 121 -20.73 14.26 -8.51
N ILE A 122 -19.77 14.79 -7.75
CA ILE A 122 -19.80 16.17 -7.27
C ILE A 122 -19.28 17.15 -8.33
N THR A 123 -18.23 16.78 -9.07
CA THR A 123 -17.55 17.71 -9.99
C THR A 123 -18.14 17.77 -11.39
N GLY A 124 -18.85 16.73 -11.83
CA GLY A 124 -19.59 16.74 -13.10
C GLY A 124 -19.14 15.67 -14.09
N LEU A 125 -20.08 14.88 -14.63
CA LEU A 125 -19.87 13.99 -15.79
C LEU A 125 -21.01 14.18 -16.81
N SER A 126 -20.69 14.12 -18.10
CA SER A 126 -21.66 14.09 -19.19
C SER A 126 -21.85 12.67 -19.68
N VAL A 127 -23.07 12.14 -19.58
CA VAL A 127 -23.44 10.79 -20.02
C VAL A 127 -24.50 10.91 -21.11
N GLY A 128 -24.07 10.94 -22.37
CA GLY A 128 -24.96 11.21 -23.50
C GLY A 128 -25.67 12.56 -23.36
N GLU A 129 -26.99 12.55 -23.19
CA GLU A 129 -27.82 13.77 -23.12
C GLU A 129 -28.05 14.31 -21.70
N TYR A 130 -27.62 13.62 -20.65
CA TYR A 130 -27.77 14.10 -19.27
C TYR A 130 -26.43 14.28 -18.56
N VAL A 131 -26.46 15.11 -17.52
CA VAL A 131 -25.29 15.49 -16.73
C VAL A 131 -25.46 15.04 -15.29
N ILE A 132 -24.47 14.31 -14.79
CA ILE A 132 -24.34 13.97 -13.38
C ILE A 132 -23.57 15.11 -12.71
N ASN A 133 -24.22 15.95 -11.92
CA ASN A 133 -23.54 16.97 -11.12
C ASN A 133 -24.34 17.27 -9.84
N TYR A 134 -23.78 16.86 -8.70
CA TYR A 134 -24.42 16.97 -7.40
C TYR A 134 -24.03 18.25 -6.63
N LYS A 135 -23.15 19.10 -7.18
CA LYS A 135 -22.65 20.31 -6.49
C LYS A 135 -23.77 21.24 -6.04
N GLU A 136 -24.76 21.49 -6.89
CA GLU A 136 -25.89 22.38 -6.58
C GLU A 136 -27.06 21.63 -5.93
N LEU A 137 -27.23 20.34 -6.24
CA LEU A 137 -28.27 19.46 -5.70
C LEU A 137 -28.12 19.20 -4.19
N ILE A 138 -26.88 19.16 -3.67
CA ILE A 138 -26.62 18.99 -2.23
C ILE A 138 -27.29 20.11 -1.39
N PHE A 139 -27.42 21.32 -1.94
CA PHE A 139 -28.04 22.45 -1.25
C PHE A 139 -29.57 22.45 -1.28
N GLN A 140 -30.18 21.75 -2.26
CA GLN A 140 -31.63 21.72 -2.48
C GLN A 140 -32.30 20.42 -1.99
N GLY A 141 -31.49 19.41 -1.64
CA GLY A 141 -31.92 18.08 -1.23
C GLY A 141 -31.50 17.02 -2.24
N LEU A 142 -30.96 15.89 -1.77
CA LEU A 142 -30.47 14.81 -2.63
C LEU A 142 -31.65 14.04 -3.24
N PRO A 143 -31.82 14.03 -4.58
CA PRO A 143 -32.76 13.12 -5.22
C PRO A 143 -32.21 11.69 -5.11
N LEU A 144 -32.78 10.91 -4.18
CA LEU A 144 -32.35 9.54 -3.92
C LEU A 144 -32.70 8.56 -5.05
N GLU A 145 -33.60 8.95 -5.97
CA GLU A 145 -34.12 8.05 -6.99
C GLU A 145 -33.06 7.61 -8.00
N ASN A 146 -32.07 8.47 -8.32
CA ASN A 146 -31.02 8.19 -9.32
C ASN A 146 -29.62 8.03 -8.71
N LEU A 147 -29.48 8.09 -7.38
CA LEU A 147 -28.17 8.08 -6.73
C LEU A 147 -27.35 6.83 -7.08
N ASN A 148 -28.01 5.66 -7.10
CA ASN A 148 -27.34 4.39 -7.40
C ASN A 148 -26.90 4.30 -8.86
N THR A 149 -27.73 4.76 -9.82
CA THR A 149 -27.39 4.73 -11.24
C THR A 149 -26.24 5.68 -11.54
N ASP A 150 -26.27 6.87 -10.96
CA ASP A 150 -25.25 7.91 -11.17
C ASP A 150 -23.92 7.50 -10.53
N PHE A 151 -23.96 6.86 -9.36
CA PHE A 151 -22.78 6.29 -8.74
C PHE A 151 -22.17 5.19 -9.61
N MET A 152 -22.98 4.27 -10.14
CA MET A 152 -22.47 3.18 -10.98
C MET A 152 -21.83 3.69 -12.28
N GLN A 153 -22.38 4.75 -12.88
CA GLN A 153 -21.78 5.39 -14.05
C GLN A 153 -20.51 6.16 -13.73
N SER A 154 -20.48 6.86 -12.60
CA SER A 154 -19.27 7.54 -12.14
C SER A 154 -18.16 6.55 -11.78
N LEU A 155 -18.52 5.40 -11.19
CA LEU A 155 -17.61 4.30 -10.92
C LEU A 155 -17.07 3.69 -12.20
N TYR A 156 -17.95 3.43 -13.18
CA TYR A 156 -17.53 2.96 -14.49
C TYR A 156 -16.56 3.93 -15.18
N PHE A 157 -16.87 5.23 -15.18
CA PHE A 157 -15.98 6.26 -15.72
C PHE A 157 -14.61 6.27 -15.03
N SER A 158 -14.60 6.21 -13.69
CA SER A 158 -13.35 6.14 -12.89
C SER A 158 -12.54 4.87 -13.20
N ILE A 159 -13.17 3.69 -13.32
CA ILE A 159 -12.48 2.45 -13.71
C ILE A 159 -11.81 2.60 -15.08
N VAL A 160 -12.54 3.09 -16.07
CA VAL A 160 -12.08 3.25 -17.46
C VAL A 160 -10.97 4.31 -17.57
N THR A 161 -11.05 5.35 -16.75
CA THR A 161 -10.05 6.41 -16.66
C THR A 161 -8.79 5.94 -15.94
N PHE A 162 -8.92 5.32 -14.77
CA PHE A 162 -7.81 4.73 -14.00
C PHE A 162 -7.04 3.67 -14.79
N THR A 163 -7.76 2.82 -15.53
CA THR A 163 -7.16 1.79 -16.40
C THR A 163 -6.67 2.35 -17.74
N THR A 164 -6.87 3.66 -17.99
CA THR A 164 -6.50 4.35 -19.24
C THR A 164 -7.13 3.77 -20.50
N VAL A 165 -8.26 3.08 -20.37
CA VAL A 165 -8.99 2.50 -21.50
C VAL A 165 -9.72 3.58 -22.31
N GLY A 166 -10.43 4.48 -21.63
CA GLY A 166 -11.07 5.64 -22.24
C GLY A 166 -12.05 5.35 -23.39
N TYR A 167 -13.14 4.60 -23.13
CA TYR A 167 -14.14 4.28 -24.17
C TYR A 167 -14.80 5.51 -24.83
N GLY A 168 -14.85 6.65 -24.13
CA GLY A 168 -15.35 7.92 -24.66
C GLY A 168 -16.87 8.08 -24.69
N ASP A 169 -17.59 7.17 -24.05
CA ASP A 169 -19.04 7.17 -23.86
C ASP A 169 -19.50 8.12 -22.73
N ILE A 170 -18.67 8.26 -21.69
CA ILE A 170 -18.83 9.26 -20.63
C ILE A 170 -17.68 10.24 -20.71
N THR A 171 -17.97 11.54 -20.70
CA THR A 171 -16.95 12.59 -20.76
C THR A 171 -16.94 13.44 -19.48
N PRO A 172 -15.74 13.77 -18.95
CA PRO A 172 -15.65 14.66 -17.82
C PRO A 172 -15.95 16.09 -18.25
N ILE A 173 -16.62 16.85 -17.39
CA ILE A 173 -16.88 18.28 -17.57
C ILE A 173 -16.26 19.10 -16.44
N ASP A 174 -16.05 20.39 -16.66
CA ASP A 174 -15.52 21.33 -15.67
C ASP A 174 -14.23 20.83 -14.97
N LEU A 175 -14.25 20.74 -13.64
CA LEU A 175 -13.12 20.29 -12.82
C LEU A 175 -12.78 18.82 -13.04
N SER A 176 -13.73 18.00 -13.48
CA SER A 176 -13.51 16.57 -13.73
C SER A 176 -12.47 16.34 -14.82
N VAL A 177 -12.27 17.28 -15.75
CA VAL A 177 -11.26 17.18 -16.83
C VAL A 177 -9.85 17.17 -16.26
N LEU A 178 -9.57 18.05 -15.29
CA LEU A 178 -8.27 18.07 -14.63
C LEU A 178 -8.09 16.83 -13.75
N LEU A 179 -9.15 16.45 -13.02
CA LEU A 179 -9.13 15.32 -12.10
C LEU A 179 -8.95 13.99 -12.84
N SER A 180 -9.55 13.80 -14.02
CA SER A 180 -9.32 12.61 -14.85
C SER A 180 -7.87 12.51 -15.30
N GLY A 181 -7.21 13.62 -15.64
CA GLY A 181 -5.77 13.61 -15.93
C GLY A 181 -4.93 13.14 -14.74
N ILE A 182 -5.29 13.56 -13.52
CA ILE A 182 -4.62 13.12 -12.28
C ILE A 182 -4.90 11.63 -12.01
N GLU A 183 -6.15 11.18 -12.16
CA GLU A 183 -6.52 9.79 -11.97
C GLU A 183 -5.80 8.87 -12.95
N MET A 184 -5.71 9.24 -14.23
CA MET A 184 -4.94 8.49 -15.24
C MET A 184 -3.47 8.34 -14.84
N LEU A 185 -2.83 9.43 -14.36
CA LEU A 185 -1.44 9.39 -13.90
C LEU A 185 -1.28 8.46 -12.67
N LEU A 186 -2.23 8.53 -11.73
CA LEU A 186 -2.26 7.62 -10.58
C LEU A 186 -2.46 6.17 -11.02
N GLY A 187 -3.34 5.92 -11.99
CA GLY A 187 -3.60 4.59 -12.54
C GLY A 187 -2.37 3.95 -13.15
N VAL A 188 -1.70 4.65 -14.08
CA VAL A 188 -0.48 4.15 -14.72
C VAL A 188 0.63 3.90 -13.70
N THR A 189 0.80 4.79 -12.72
CA THR A 189 1.83 4.60 -11.69
C THR A 189 1.51 3.42 -10.77
N MET A 190 0.25 3.22 -10.38
CA MET A 190 -0.17 2.10 -9.54
C MET A 190 -0.05 0.74 -10.24
N VAL A 191 -0.35 0.66 -11.53
CA VAL A 191 -0.08 -0.55 -12.34
C VAL A 191 1.43 -0.87 -12.36
N GLY A 192 2.29 0.15 -12.50
CA GLY A 192 3.74 0.00 -12.41
C GLY A 192 4.20 -0.49 -11.03
N VAL A 193 3.65 0.06 -9.95
CA VAL A 193 3.94 -0.36 -8.57
C VAL A 193 3.51 -1.81 -8.33
N TRP A 194 2.32 -2.19 -8.80
CA TRP A 194 1.82 -3.55 -8.67
C TRP A 194 2.70 -4.56 -9.43
N THR A 195 3.01 -4.28 -10.69
CA THR A 195 3.87 -5.16 -11.50
C THR A 195 5.28 -5.28 -10.92
N ALA A 196 5.89 -4.19 -10.45
CA ALA A 196 7.23 -4.21 -9.85
C ALA A 196 7.27 -4.98 -8.51
N THR A 197 6.25 -4.82 -7.67
CA THR A 197 6.17 -5.56 -6.39
C THR A 197 5.85 -7.04 -6.59
N LEU A 198 4.99 -7.36 -7.56
CA LEU A 198 4.70 -8.74 -7.92
C LEU A 198 5.93 -9.44 -8.51
N ALA A 199 6.63 -8.80 -9.44
CA ALA A 199 7.87 -9.32 -10.01
C ALA A 199 8.89 -9.63 -8.92
N ARG A 200 9.14 -8.66 -8.01
CA ARG A 200 10.03 -8.83 -6.86
C ARG A 200 9.65 -10.04 -6.01
N LYS A 201 8.35 -10.26 -5.78
CA LYS A 201 7.84 -11.36 -4.94
C LYS A 201 7.93 -12.72 -5.61
N ILE A 202 7.92 -12.79 -6.95
CA ILE A 202 8.04 -14.05 -7.70
C ILE A 202 9.51 -14.40 -7.94
N THR A 203 10.38 -13.42 -8.18
CA THR A 203 11.81 -13.64 -8.45
C THR A 203 12.64 -13.95 -7.20
N ARG A 204 12.07 -13.74 -6.00
CA ARG A 204 12.68 -14.01 -4.69
C ARG A 204 12.06 -15.26 -4.07
#